data_AF-F0RA02-F1
#
_entry.id   AF-F0RA02-F1
#
_cell.length_a   1.000
_cell.length_b   1.000
_cell.length_c   1.000
_cell.angle_alpha   90.00
_cell.angle_beta   90.00
_cell.angle_gamma   90.00
#
_symmetry.space_group_name_H-M   'P 1'
#
loop_
_entity.id
_entity.type
_entity.pdbx_description
1 polymer ?
#
loop_
_entity_poly.entity_id
_entity_poly.type
_entity_poly.pdbx_seq_one_letter_code
_entity_poly.pdbx_strand_id
1 'polypeptide(L)'
;MNKEQKHIDDFIDKTIQSLEKEKPSVDFTSLVMAKVVVEKTSTATTYKTLISKPVWALIFVIVGGLCVYLSFFGTEESVSWLPNKNYNFLTSLFKNIHLNNSLIYGIVALALMTLIQVPIYKNYYKNKFQV
;
A
#
# COMPACT_ATOMS: atom_id res chain seq x y z
N MET A 1 54.98 -1.81 17.52
CA MET A 1 54.14 -2.12 18.71
C MET A 1 55.06 -2.24 19.92
N ASN A 2 54.82 -1.47 20.97
CA ASN A 2 55.72 -1.39 22.13
C ASN A 2 55.68 -2.70 22.93
N LYS A 3 56.81 -3.20 23.43
CA LYS A 3 56.90 -4.52 24.10
C LYS A 3 55.99 -4.62 25.33
N GLU A 4 55.82 -3.50 26.03
CA GLU A 4 54.90 -3.35 27.16
C GLU A 4 53.44 -3.63 26.78
N GLN A 5 52.96 -3.14 25.63
CA GLN A 5 51.57 -3.35 25.19
C GLN A 5 51.29 -4.83 24.89
N LYS A 6 52.28 -5.51 24.31
CA LYS A 6 52.17 -6.95 24.03
C LYS A 6 52.03 -7.77 25.33
N HIS A 7 52.73 -7.37 26.40
CA HIS A 7 52.61 -8.04 27.69
C HIS A 7 51.26 -7.82 28.37
N ILE A 8 50.67 -6.62 28.20
CA ILE A 8 49.33 -6.31 28.72
C ILE A 8 48.27 -7.13 27.96
N ASP A 9 48.35 -7.18 26.63
CA ASP A 9 47.40 -7.96 25.81
C ASP A 9 47.48 -9.46 26.13
N ASP A 10 48.68 -10.02 26.27
CA ASP A 10 48.89 -11.45 26.60
C ASP A 10 48.38 -11.78 28.02
N PHE A 11 48.47 -10.83 28.95
CA PHE A 11 47.92 -10.96 30.30
C PHE A 11 46.38 -10.93 30.29
N ILE A 12 45.79 -10.04 29.51
CA ILE A 12 44.33 -9.94 29.36
C ILE A 12 43.79 -11.22 28.71
N ASP A 13 44.39 -11.69 27.61
CA ASP A 13 43.96 -12.90 26.92
C ASP A 13 44.06 -14.14 27.82
N LYS A 14 45.15 -14.27 28.58
CA LYS A 14 45.33 -15.38 29.52
C LYS A 14 44.32 -15.32 30.67
N THR A 15 44.00 -14.12 31.15
CA THR A 15 42.99 -13.91 32.19
C THR A 15 41.61 -14.29 31.67
N ILE A 16 41.22 -13.82 30.48
CA ILE A 16 39.93 -14.14 29.84
C ILE A 16 39.80 -15.63 29.53
N GLN A 17 40.87 -16.29 29.08
CA GLN A 17 40.86 -17.74 28.84
C GLN A 17 40.81 -18.59 30.12
N SER A 18 41.33 -18.07 31.23
CA SER A 18 41.35 -18.74 32.54
C SER A 18 40.02 -18.61 33.30
N LEU A 19 39.17 -17.66 32.91
CA LEU A 19 37.81 -17.57 33.41
C LEU A 19 37.02 -18.77 32.87
N GLU A 20 36.34 -19.48 33.78
CA GLU A 20 35.46 -20.58 33.42
C GLU A 20 34.42 -20.06 32.43
N LYS A 21 34.40 -20.61 31.21
CA LYS A 21 33.49 -20.18 30.15
C LYS A 21 32.07 -20.31 30.68
N GLU A 22 31.44 -19.19 31.01
CA GLU A 22 30.02 -19.14 31.38
C GLU A 22 29.25 -19.69 30.19
N LYS A 23 28.87 -20.97 30.29
CA LYS A 23 28.01 -21.60 29.30
C LYS A 23 26.66 -20.93 29.50
N PRO A 24 26.10 -20.28 28.47
CA PRO A 24 24.75 -19.77 28.61
C PRO A 24 23.85 -20.92 29.05
N SER A 25 22.85 -20.61 29.87
CA SER A 25 21.82 -21.59 30.24
C SER A 25 21.35 -22.31 28.97
N VAL A 26 21.10 -23.61 29.08
CA VAL A 26 20.55 -24.43 27.98
C VAL A 26 19.32 -23.77 27.34
N ASP A 27 18.59 -22.97 28.11
CA ASP A 27 17.39 -22.25 27.70
C ASP A 27 17.61 -20.78 27.31
N PHE A 28 18.85 -20.28 27.28
CA PHE A 28 19.12 -18.89 26.93
C PHE A 28 18.65 -18.55 25.52
N THR A 29 18.98 -19.41 24.55
CA THR A 29 18.57 -19.23 23.16
C THR A 29 17.06 -19.33 23.00
N SER A 30 16.39 -20.23 23.73
CA SER A 30 14.94 -20.38 23.66
C SER A 30 14.22 -19.17 24.27
N LEU A 31 14.71 -18.63 25.39
CA LEU A 31 14.16 -17.43 26.04
C LEU A 31 14.37 -16.16 25.20
N VAL A 32 15.55 -16.00 24.61
CA VAL A 32 15.84 -14.87 23.71
C VAL A 32 14.97 -14.97 22.45
N MET A 33 14.89 -16.14 21.83
CA MET A 33 14.05 -16.34 20.63
C MET A 33 12.57 -16.17 20.95
N ALA A 34 12.09 -16.59 22.14
CA ALA A 34 10.72 -16.36 22.57
C ALA A 34 10.40 -14.86 22.67
N LYS A 35 11.28 -14.06 23.27
CA LYS A 35 11.09 -12.60 23.34
C LYS A 35 11.18 -11.92 21.98
N VAL A 36 12.12 -12.35 21.13
CA VAL A 36 12.28 -11.81 19.77
C VAL A 36 11.07 -12.15 18.88
N VAL A 37 10.49 -13.35 19.02
CA VAL A 37 9.27 -13.75 18.29
C VAL A 37 8.06 -12.95 18.78
N VAL A 38 7.93 -12.73 20.09
CA VAL A 38 6.83 -11.93 20.67
C VAL A 38 6.92 -10.46 20.22
N GLU A 39 8.11 -9.86 20.18
CA GLU A 39 8.27 -8.49 19.67
C GLU A 39 8.03 -8.40 18.16
N LYS A 40 8.56 -9.34 17.36
CA LYS A 40 8.31 -9.38 15.91
C LYS A 40 6.84 -9.57 15.54
N THR A 41 6.09 -10.34 16.32
CA THR A 41 4.65 -10.55 16.11
C THR A 41 3.83 -9.36 16.57
N SER A 42 4.26 -8.64 17.62
CA SER A 42 3.60 -7.43 18.12
C SER A 42 3.80 -6.20 17.23
N THR A 43 4.89 -6.13 16.46
CA THR A 43 5.20 -5.03 15.53
C THR A 43 5.18 -5.46 14.06
N ALA A 44 4.56 -6.59 13.74
CA ALA A 44 4.19 -6.86 12.36
C ALA A 44 3.12 -5.83 12.01
N THR A 45 3.56 -4.72 11.39
CA THR A 45 2.72 -3.66 10.84
C THR A 45 1.62 -4.34 10.03
N THR A 46 0.48 -4.55 10.66
CA THR A 46 -0.66 -5.18 10.01
C THR A 46 -1.09 -4.17 8.97
N TYR A 47 -0.80 -4.48 7.70
CA TYR A 47 -1.19 -3.68 6.56
C TYR A 47 -2.72 -3.69 6.49
N LYS A 48 -3.34 -2.85 7.31
CA LYS A 48 -4.77 -2.62 7.32
C LYS A 48 -5.06 -1.87 6.03
N THR A 49 -5.72 -2.56 5.12
CA THR A 49 -6.11 -2.01 3.82
C THR A 49 -6.79 -0.65 4.01
N LEU A 50 -6.26 0.42 3.39
CA LEU A 50 -6.77 1.79 3.50
C LEU A 50 -8.28 1.93 3.22
N ILE A 51 -8.85 1.04 2.41
CA ILE A 51 -10.28 0.97 2.11
C ILE A 51 -10.76 -0.49 2.18
N SER A 52 -11.88 -0.67 2.88
CA SER A 52 -12.58 -1.96 3.06
C SER A 52 -13.00 -2.58 1.72
N LYS A 53 -12.95 -3.91 1.61
CA LYS A 53 -13.34 -4.67 0.39
C LYS A 53 -14.72 -4.28 -0.18
N PRO A 54 -15.80 -4.14 0.61
CA PRO A 54 -17.11 -3.72 0.11
C PRO A 54 -17.12 -2.30 -0.48
N VAL A 55 -16.32 -1.38 0.06
CA VAL A 55 -16.26 0.01 -0.42
C VAL A 55 -15.65 0.08 -1.82
N TRP A 56 -14.65 -0.77 -2.11
CA TRP A 56 -14.11 -0.91 -3.47
C TRP A 56 -15.14 -1.42 -4.49
N ALA A 57 -15.97 -2.39 -4.09
CA ALA A 57 -17.02 -2.91 -4.97
C ALA A 57 -18.08 -1.83 -5.26
N LEU A 58 -18.47 -1.06 -4.24
CA LEU A 58 -19.42 0.05 -4.37
C LEU A 58 -18.91 1.13 -5.33
N ILE A 59 -17.63 1.52 -5.24
CA ILE A 59 -17.01 2.49 -6.15
C ILE A 59 -17.06 1.97 -7.60
N PHE A 60 -16.73 0.69 -7.81
CA PHE A 60 -16.73 0.10 -9.16
C PHE A 60 -18.14 0.09 -9.77
N VAL A 61 -19.15 -0.25 -8.97
CA VAL A 61 -20.56 -0.25 -9.42
C VAL A 61 -21.02 1.16 -9.78
N ILE A 62 -20.72 2.17 -8.96
CA ILE A 62 -21.13 3.55 -9.22
C ILE A 62 -20.46 4.10 -10.49
N VAL A 63 -19.15 3.93 -10.63
CA VAL A 63 -18.41 4.45 -11.79
C VAL A 63 -18.79 3.67 -13.06
N GLY A 64 -18.90 2.35 -12.98
CA GLY A 64 -19.35 1.52 -14.10
C GLY A 64 -20.77 1.88 -14.55
N GLY A 65 -21.69 2.07 -13.60
CA GLY A 65 -23.05 2.53 -13.89
C GLY A 65 -23.09 3.90 -14.56
N LEU A 66 -22.24 4.84 -14.10
CA LEU A 66 -22.10 6.16 -14.72
C LEU A 66 -21.57 6.07 -16.15
N CYS A 67 -20.56 5.23 -16.39
CA CYS A 67 -19.99 5.01 -17.73
C CYS A 67 -21.01 4.41 -18.71
N VAL A 68 -21.80 3.43 -18.26
CA VAL A 68 -22.88 2.83 -19.06
C VAL A 68 -23.95 3.89 -19.33
N TYR A 69 -24.41 4.61 -18.31
CA TYR A 69 -25.41 5.66 -18.48
C TYR A 69 -24.96 6.73 -19.49
N LEU A 70 -23.73 7.22 -19.38
CA LEU A 70 -23.17 8.21 -20.31
C LEU A 70 -23.04 7.66 -21.74
N SER A 71 -22.82 6.36 -21.90
CA SER A 71 -22.68 5.74 -23.23
C SER A 71 -24.04 5.51 -23.91
N PHE A 72 -25.10 5.24 -23.14
CA PHE A 72 -26.43 4.95 -23.69
C PHE A 72 -27.36 6.18 -23.73
N PHE A 73 -27.20 7.14 -22.81
CA PHE A 73 -28.06 8.32 -22.66
C PHE A 73 -27.33 9.66 -22.94
N GLY A 74 -26.06 9.62 -23.34
CA GLY A 74 -25.17 10.79 -23.41
C GLY A 74 -25.41 11.79 -24.55
N THR A 75 -26.56 11.76 -25.23
CA THR A 75 -26.79 12.62 -26.42
C THR A 75 -28.00 13.52 -26.36
N GLU A 76 -28.78 13.58 -25.28
CA GLU A 76 -29.91 14.52 -25.20
C GLU A 76 -29.87 15.39 -23.95
N GLU A 77 -30.14 16.67 -24.20
CA GLU A 77 -29.90 17.79 -23.31
C GLU A 77 -30.66 17.67 -21.97
N SER A 78 -30.05 18.28 -20.95
CA SER A 78 -30.57 18.51 -19.61
C SER A 78 -30.71 17.27 -18.70
N VAL A 79 -29.69 17.06 -17.87
CA VAL A 79 -29.70 16.11 -16.75
C VAL A 79 -30.61 16.66 -15.64
N SER A 80 -31.92 16.38 -15.74
CA SER A 80 -32.97 16.94 -14.85
C SER A 80 -32.85 16.57 -13.36
N TRP A 81 -32.11 15.50 -13.03
CA TRP A 81 -31.96 15.00 -11.65
C TRP A 81 -30.76 15.58 -10.89
N LEU A 82 -29.86 16.33 -11.56
CA LEU A 82 -28.78 17.04 -10.87
C LEU A 82 -29.37 18.33 -10.27
N PRO A 83 -29.32 18.53 -8.93
CA PRO A 83 -29.75 19.78 -8.35
C PRO A 83 -28.92 20.91 -8.98
N ASN A 84 -29.60 21.96 -9.45
CA ASN A 84 -29.06 23.13 -10.13
C ASN A 84 -28.14 23.94 -9.19
N LYS A 85 -27.02 23.34 -8.75
CA LYS A 85 -25.91 24.04 -8.16
C LYS A 85 -25.12 24.60 -9.31
N ASN A 86 -25.00 25.93 -9.34
CA ASN A 86 -24.17 26.65 -10.30
C ASN A 86 -22.72 26.14 -10.24
N TYR A 87 -22.39 25.10 -11.02
CA TYR A 87 -21.01 24.64 -11.25
C TYR A 87 -20.27 25.59 -12.19
N ASN A 88 -20.50 26.90 -12.05
CA ASN A 88 -20.12 27.94 -13.00
C ASN A 88 -18.60 27.97 -13.22
N PHE A 89 -17.81 27.57 -12.21
CA PHE A 89 -16.37 27.43 -12.32
C PHE A 89 -15.97 26.31 -13.30
N LEU A 90 -16.47 25.09 -13.09
CA LEU A 90 -16.15 23.95 -13.96
C LEU A 90 -16.72 24.18 -15.37
N THR A 91 -17.98 24.59 -15.49
CA THR A 91 -18.57 24.85 -16.80
C THR A 91 -17.86 25.99 -17.53
N SER A 92 -17.30 27.00 -16.85
CA SER A 92 -16.49 28.05 -17.50
C SER A 92 -15.15 27.55 -18.06
N LEU A 93 -14.50 26.59 -17.38
CA LEU A 93 -13.24 25.99 -17.84
C LEU A 93 -13.42 25.04 -19.03
N PHE A 94 -14.57 24.35 -19.08
CA PHE A 94 -14.88 23.38 -20.14
C PHE A 94 -15.82 23.96 -21.23
N LYS A 95 -16.28 25.22 -21.11
CA LYS A 95 -17.28 25.83 -22.01
C LYS A 95 -16.85 25.89 -23.47
N ASN A 96 -15.54 26.09 -23.70
CA ASN A 96 -14.97 26.22 -25.04
C ASN A 96 -14.42 24.88 -25.59
N ILE A 97 -14.57 23.78 -24.84
CA ILE A 97 -14.04 22.48 -25.25
C ILE A 97 -15.16 21.72 -25.96
N HIS A 98 -15.18 21.81 -27.29
CA HIS A 98 -15.99 20.95 -28.12
C HIS A 98 -15.38 19.55 -28.16
N LEU A 99 -15.85 18.66 -27.29
CA LEU A 99 -15.47 17.26 -27.33
C LEU A 99 -16.28 16.54 -28.42
N ASN A 100 -15.59 15.95 -29.39
CA ASN A 100 -16.21 15.05 -30.35
C ASN A 100 -16.69 13.77 -29.63
N ASN A 101 -17.78 13.15 -30.08
CA ASN A 101 -18.33 11.92 -29.51
C ASN A 101 -17.27 10.83 -29.37
N SER A 102 -16.36 10.67 -30.34
CA SER A 102 -15.25 9.70 -30.24
C SER A 102 -14.32 9.95 -29.06
N LEU A 103 -14.09 11.22 -28.68
CA LEU A 103 -13.29 11.56 -27.50
C LEU A 103 -14.03 11.24 -26.19
N ILE A 104 -15.34 11.47 -26.15
CA ILE A 104 -16.19 11.11 -25.00
C ILE A 104 -16.15 9.59 -24.79
N TYR A 105 -16.33 8.80 -25.84
CA TYR A 105 -16.21 7.34 -25.76
C TYR A 105 -14.80 6.90 -25.35
N GLY A 106 -13.75 7.58 -25.81
CA GLY A 106 -12.37 7.31 -25.39
C GLY A 106 -12.13 7.57 -23.89
N ILE A 107 -12.66 8.67 -23.36
CA ILE A 107 -12.59 8.99 -21.93
C ILE A 107 -13.33 7.95 -21.09
N VAL A 108 -14.50 7.51 -21.54
CA VAL A 108 -15.27 6.44 -20.88
C VAL A 108 -14.50 5.11 -20.91
N ALA A 109 -13.89 4.77 -22.04
CA ALA A 109 -13.08 3.55 -22.18
C ALA A 109 -11.85 3.59 -21.27
N LEU A 110 -11.16 4.73 -21.15
CA LEU A 110 -10.05 4.90 -20.22
C LEU A 110 -10.51 4.79 -18.75
N ALA A 111 -11.64 5.39 -18.39
CA ALA A 111 -12.21 5.26 -17.05
C ALA A 111 -12.50 3.79 -16.72
N LEU A 112 -13.13 3.05 -17.64
CA LEU A 112 -13.36 1.60 -17.48
C LEU A 112 -12.05 0.81 -17.36
N MET A 113 -11.04 1.14 -18.16
CA MET A 113 -9.74 0.48 -18.10
C MET A 113 -9.04 0.70 -16.75
N THR A 114 -9.05 1.94 -16.24
CA THR A 114 -8.47 2.23 -14.92
C THR A 114 -9.19 1.51 -13.78
N LEU A 115 -10.53 1.39 -13.86
CA LEU A 115 -11.31 0.62 -12.90
C LEU A 115 -10.86 -0.85 -12.82
N ILE A 116 -10.55 -1.47 -13.97
CA ILE A 116 -10.07 -2.86 -14.04
C ILE A 116 -8.61 -2.98 -13.57
N GLN A 117 -7.77 -1.97 -13.84
CA GLN A 117 -6.36 -1.99 -13.46
C GLN A 117 -6.16 -2.01 -11.94
N VAL A 118 -6.93 -1.24 -11.18
CA VAL A 118 -6.74 -1.14 -9.72
C VAL A 118 -6.89 -2.49 -8.98
N PRO A 119 -7.93 -3.32 -9.20
CA PRO A 119 -8.03 -4.62 -8.55
C PRO A 119 -6.91 -5.59 -8.97
N ILE A 120 -6.43 -5.52 -10.22
CA ILE A 120 -5.30 -6.33 -10.69
C ILE A 120 -4.04 -5.99 -9.90
N TYR A 121 -3.68 -4.71 -9.81
CA TYR A 121 -2.51 -4.27 -9.03
C TYR A 121 -2.66 -4.58 -7.55
N LYS A 122 -3.86 -4.39 -7.00
CA LYS A 122 -4.16 -4.74 -5.60
C LYS A 122 -3.95 -6.22 -5.34
N ASN A 123 -4.37 -7.10 -6.24
CA ASN A 123 -4.19 -8.55 -6.11
C ASN A 123 -2.72 -8.96 -6.28
N TYR A 124 -2.01 -8.35 -7.23
CA TYR A 124 -0.59 -8.61 -7.47
C TYR A 124 0.26 -8.29 -6.24
N TYR A 125 0.09 -7.11 -5.64
CA TYR A 125 0.86 -6.72 -4.45
C TYR A 125 0.44 -7.49 -3.20
N LYS A 126 -0.83 -7.84 -3.05
CA LYS A 126 -1.28 -8.71 -1.94
C LYS A 126 -0.53 -10.05 -1.94
N ASN A 127 -0.36 -10.67 -3.11
CA ASN A 127 0.32 -11.95 -3.22
C ASN A 127 1.84 -11.85 -3.03
N LYS A 128 2.44 -10.66 -3.26
CA LYS A 128 3.88 -10.44 -3.12
C LYS A 128 4.31 -10.07 -1.69
N PHE A 129 3.40 -9.53 -0.87
CA PHE A 129 3.69 -9.02 0.48
C PHE A 129 3.01 -9.80 1.62
N GLN A 130 2.34 -10.92 1.33
CA GLN A 130 1.96 -11.89 2.35
C GLN A 130 3.16 -12.82 2.63
N VAL A 131 4.00 -12.42 3.58
CA VAL A 131 4.88 -13.34 4.36
C VAL A 131 4.10 -13.77 5.60
#